data_AF-A0A3N2N1G5-F1
#
_entry.id   AF-A0A3N2N1G5-F1
#
_cell.length_a   1.000
_cell.length_b   1.000
_cell.length_c   1.000
_cell.angle_alpha   90.00
_cell.angle_beta   90.00
_cell.angle_gamma   90.00
#
_symmetry.space_group_name_H-M   'P 1'
#
loop_
_entity.id
_entity.type
_entity.pdbx_description
1 polymer ?
#
loop_
_entity_poly.entity_id
_entity_poly.type
_entity_poly.pdbx_seq_one_letter_code
_entity_poly.pdbx_strand_id
1 'polypeptide(L)'
;MEQTEHTTNSDILLLLAKRLKDYRLAARMSQKELADLSGVSQTTISHFEQGVNRNLTLSNFISLLRTLGMEQRIVELLPELPMPPMALRQIEKYCCPIKLK
;
A
#
# COMPACT_ATOMS: atom_id res chain seq x y z
N MET A 1 6.04 -26.14 -0.23
CA MET A 1 7.19 -25.34 -0.69
C MET A 1 6.70 -23.93 -0.86
N GLU A 2 7.14 -22.98 -0.04
CA GLU A 2 7.18 -21.58 -0.47
C GLU A 2 8.23 -20.86 0.37
N GLN A 3 9.39 -20.65 -0.25
CA GLN A 3 10.51 -19.91 0.30
C GLN A 3 10.14 -18.42 0.29
N THR A 4 9.79 -17.86 1.43
CA THR A 4 9.76 -16.40 1.62
C THR A 4 11.14 -15.91 2.05
N GLU A 5 12.13 -16.05 1.16
CA GLU A 5 13.46 -15.42 1.32
C GLU A 5 13.48 -14.16 0.44
N HIS A 6 12.69 -13.15 0.82
CA HIS A 6 12.79 -11.79 0.28
C HIS A 6 13.32 -10.89 1.39
N THR A 7 14.61 -11.01 1.66
CA THR A 7 15.22 -10.44 2.87
C THR A 7 15.75 -9.02 2.63
N THR A 8 15.94 -8.60 1.36
CA THR A 8 16.45 -7.25 1.05
C THR A 8 15.37 -6.31 0.52
N ASN A 9 15.55 -5.01 0.78
CA ASN A 9 14.68 -3.96 0.22
C ASN A 9 14.56 -4.04 -1.30
N SER A 10 15.65 -4.45 -1.99
CA SER A 10 15.68 -4.60 -3.44
C SER A 10 14.76 -5.73 -3.92
N ASP A 11 14.71 -6.85 -3.20
CA ASP A 11 13.84 -7.98 -3.54
C ASP A 11 12.37 -7.62 -3.37
N ILE A 12 12.04 -6.92 -2.29
CA ILE A 12 10.70 -6.40 -2.04
C ILE A 12 10.28 -5.44 -3.17
N LEU A 13 11.16 -4.51 -3.56
CA LEU A 13 10.87 -3.58 -4.66
C LEU A 13 10.64 -4.30 -5.99
N LEU A 14 11.46 -5.30 -6.32
CA LEU A 14 11.30 -6.09 -7.55
C LEU A 14 10.00 -6.89 -7.54
N LEU A 15 9.64 -7.48 -6.39
CA LEU A 15 8.38 -8.18 -6.21
C LEU A 15 7.18 -7.24 -6.41
N LEU A 16 7.22 -6.04 -5.81
CA LEU A 16 6.16 -5.04 -5.97
C LEU A 16 6.06 -4.56 -7.42
N ALA A 17 7.18 -4.31 -8.09
CA ALA A 17 7.22 -3.94 -9.50
C ALA A 17 6.56 -5.00 -10.40
N LYS A 18 6.91 -6.27 -10.18
CA LYS A 18 6.30 -7.39 -10.90
C LYS A 18 4.78 -7.46 -10.66
N ARG A 19 4.34 -7.39 -9.40
CA ARG A 19 2.91 -7.44 -9.06
C ARG A 19 2.14 -6.28 -9.67
N LEU A 20 2.67 -5.06 -9.61
CA LEU A 20 2.03 -3.88 -10.19
C LEU A 20 1.83 -4.03 -11.70
N LYS A 21 2.84 -4.57 -12.40
CA LYS A 21 2.73 -4.92 -13.82
C LYS A 21 1.63 -5.95 -14.07
N ASP A 22 1.56 -6.99 -13.26
CA ASP A 22 0.55 -8.05 -13.40
C ASP A 22 -0.87 -7.49 -13.21
N TYR A 23 -1.08 -6.62 -12.21
CA TYR A 23 -2.37 -5.92 -12.02
C TYR A 23 -2.73 -5.01 -13.20
N ARG A 24 -1.76 -4.25 -13.73
CA ARG A 24 -1.98 -3.42 -14.92
C ARG A 24 -2.42 -4.25 -16.12
N LEU A 25 -1.75 -5.38 -16.37
CA LEU A 25 -2.10 -6.27 -17.47
C LEU A 25 -3.45 -6.95 -17.27
N ALA A 26 -3.79 -7.34 -16.04
CA ALA A 26 -5.11 -7.88 -15.71
C ALA A 26 -6.23 -6.85 -15.94
N ALA A 27 -5.95 -5.57 -15.68
CA ALA A 27 -6.84 -4.45 -16.00
C ALA A 27 -6.86 -4.08 -17.49
N ARG A 28 -6.10 -4.79 -18.35
CA ARG A 28 -5.94 -4.53 -19.80
C ARG A 28 -5.46 -3.11 -20.13
N MET A 29 -4.65 -2.54 -19.26
CA MET A 29 -4.11 -1.20 -19.43
C MET A 29 -2.71 -1.24 -20.02
N SER A 30 -2.41 -0.38 -20.99
CA SER A 30 -1.05 -0.09 -21.44
C SER A 30 -0.30 0.76 -20.40
N GLN A 31 1.03 0.82 -20.52
CA GLN A 31 1.84 1.71 -19.68
C GLN A 31 1.47 3.19 -19.90
N LYS A 32 1.09 3.55 -21.13
CA LYS A 32 0.67 4.91 -21.47
C LYS A 32 -0.66 5.27 -20.81
N GLU A 33 -1.66 4.40 -20.90
CA GLU A 33 -2.95 4.63 -20.24
C GLU A 33 -2.81 4.72 -18.72
N LEU A 34 -1.98 3.87 -18.12
CA LEU A 34 -1.69 3.97 -16.68
C LEU A 34 -0.98 5.30 -16.34
N ALA A 35 -0.07 5.77 -17.20
CA ALA A 35 0.61 7.05 -17.01
C ALA A 35 -0.38 8.22 -17.05
N ASP A 36 -1.24 8.24 -18.07
CA ASP A 36 -2.22 9.31 -18.31
C ASP A 36 -3.22 9.42 -17.14
N LEU A 37 -3.64 8.28 -16.59
CA LEU A 37 -4.60 8.24 -15.48
C LEU A 37 -3.96 8.49 -14.11
N SER A 38 -2.73 8.02 -13.88
CA SER A 38 -2.05 8.14 -12.58
C SER A 38 -1.29 9.46 -12.40
N GLY A 39 -1.03 10.19 -13.49
CA GLY A 39 -0.16 11.38 -13.50
C GLY A 39 1.32 11.05 -13.34
N VAL A 40 1.71 9.78 -13.37
CA VAL A 40 3.11 9.33 -13.31
C VAL A 40 3.63 9.16 -14.73
N SER A 41 4.85 9.63 -15.04
CA SER A 41 5.37 9.50 -16.41
C SER A 41 5.48 8.04 -16.84
N GLN A 42 5.15 7.78 -18.12
CA GLN A 42 5.27 6.44 -18.71
C GLN A 42 6.69 5.86 -18.57
N THR A 43 7.72 6.70 -18.69
CA THR A 43 9.12 6.30 -18.48
C THR A 43 9.38 5.81 -17.07
N THR A 44 8.79 6.46 -16.05
CA THR A 44 8.90 6.04 -14.65
C THR A 44 8.25 4.68 -14.43
N ILE A 45 7.06 4.48 -14.97
CA ILE A 45 6.34 3.19 -14.90
C ILE A 45 7.17 2.09 -15.59
N SER A 46 7.68 2.36 -16.78
CA SER A 46 8.49 1.39 -17.54
C SER A 46 9.76 1.01 -16.78
N HIS A 47 10.50 1.97 -16.23
CA HIS A 47 11.72 1.67 -15.48
C HIS A 47 11.43 0.93 -14.17
N PHE A 48 10.32 1.25 -13.50
CA PHE A 48 9.88 0.56 -12.30
C PHE A 48 9.54 -0.91 -12.61
N GLU A 49 8.72 -1.17 -13.62
CA GLU A 49 8.33 -2.54 -14.04
C GLU A 49 9.52 -3.39 -14.51
N GLN A 50 10.57 -2.76 -15.04
CA GLN A 50 11.80 -3.44 -15.47
C GLN A 50 12.83 -3.60 -14.34
N GLY A 51 12.62 -2.98 -13.17
CA GLY A 51 13.56 -2.99 -12.06
C GLY A 51 14.86 -2.20 -12.31
N VAL A 52 14.91 -1.37 -13.36
CA VAL A 52 16.07 -0.57 -13.77
C VAL A 52 16.23 0.67 -12.89
N ASN A 53 15.12 1.37 -12.60
CA ASN A 53 15.10 2.48 -11.67
C ASN A 53 14.19 2.15 -10.48
N ARG A 54 14.82 1.97 -9.32
CA ARG A 54 14.15 1.60 -8.07
C ARG A 54 13.65 2.80 -7.26
N ASN A 55 13.92 4.02 -7.71
CA ASN A 55 13.53 5.25 -6.99
C ASN A 55 12.16 5.74 -7.50
N LEU A 56 11.10 5.02 -7.13
CA LEU A 56 9.73 5.50 -7.24
C LEU A 56 9.34 6.16 -5.93
N THR A 57 8.86 7.41 -5.98
CA THR A 57 8.35 8.06 -4.76
C THR A 57 7.12 7.31 -4.26
N LEU A 58 6.94 7.26 -2.94
CA LEU A 58 5.77 6.61 -2.34
C LEU A 58 4.46 7.24 -2.84
N SER A 59 4.45 8.56 -3.05
CA SER A 59 3.30 9.27 -3.63
C SER A 59 2.95 8.73 -5.02
N ASN A 60 3.93 8.55 -5.90
CA ASN A 60 3.69 8.01 -7.24
C ASN A 60 3.20 6.56 -7.16
N PHE A 61 3.76 5.76 -6.25
CA PHE A 61 3.31 4.39 -6.02
C PHE A 61 1.84 4.34 -5.57
N ILE A 62 1.44 5.23 -4.64
CA ILE A 62 0.04 5.37 -4.21
C ILE A 62 -0.84 5.77 -5.39
N SER A 63 -0.44 6.73 -6.23
CA SER A 63 -1.21 7.14 -7.42
C SER A 63 -1.45 5.98 -8.39
N LEU A 64 -0.43 5.15 -8.64
CA LEU A 64 -0.57 3.96 -9.51
C LEU A 64 -1.57 2.96 -8.92
N LEU A 65 -1.47 2.68 -7.62
CA LEU A 65 -2.36 1.74 -6.95
C LEU A 65 -3.80 2.25 -6.87
N ARG A 66 -4.02 3.55 -6.65
CA ARG A 66 -5.36 4.17 -6.75
C ARG A 66 -5.96 4.01 -8.14
N THR A 67 -5.14 4.18 -9.17
CA THR A 67 -5.58 4.01 -10.57
C THR A 67 -5.97 2.57 -10.87
N LEU A 68 -5.32 1.61 -10.22
CA LEU A 68 -5.61 0.17 -10.33
C LEU A 68 -6.70 -0.32 -9.34
N GLY A 69 -7.33 0.57 -8.57
CA GLY A 69 -8.37 0.21 -7.59
C GLY A 69 -7.87 -0.55 -6.36
N MET A 70 -6.61 -0.33 -5.97
CA MET A 70 -5.94 -1.01 -4.84
C MET A 70 -5.72 -0.10 -3.63
N GLU A 71 -6.40 1.03 -3.56
CA GLU A 71 -6.22 2.04 -2.51
C GLU A 71 -6.55 1.51 -1.12
N GLN A 72 -7.57 0.66 -0.98
CA GLN A 72 -7.94 0.07 0.31
C GLN A 72 -6.84 -0.84 0.84
N ARG A 73 -6.20 -1.62 -0.04
CA ARG A 73 -5.09 -2.52 0.34
C ARG A 73 -3.86 -1.77 0.86
N ILE A 74 -3.62 -0.54 0.40
CA ILE A 74 -2.55 0.30 0.96
C ILE A 74 -2.88 0.72 2.38
N VAL A 75 -4.12 1.14 2.63
CA VAL A 75 -4.55 1.59 3.96
C VAL A 75 -4.46 0.42 4.95
N GLU A 76 -4.80 -0.79 4.51
CA GLU A 76 -4.70 -2.02 5.31
C GLU A 76 -3.26 -2.49 5.55
N LEU A 77 -2.26 -1.95 4.84
CA LEU A 77 -0.86 -2.34 5.03
C LEU A 77 -0.35 -1.98 6.44
N LEU A 78 -0.82 -0.85 6.99
CA LEU A 78 -0.50 -0.38 8.33
C LEU A 78 -1.81 -0.02 9.05
N PRO A 79 -2.54 -1.03 9.56
CA PRO A 79 -3.83 -0.81 10.20
C PRO A 79 -3.68 -0.05 11.52
N GLU A 80 -4.75 0.60 11.97
CA GLU A 80 -4.77 1.23 13.29
C GLU A 80 -4.49 0.21 14.38
N LEU A 81 -3.57 0.56 15.29
CA LEU A 81 -3.25 -0.30 16.43
C LEU A 81 -4.47 -0.37 17.36
N PRO A 82 -4.77 -1.57 17.92
CA PRO A 82 -5.83 -1.68 18.90
C PRO A 82 -5.52 -0.76 20.09
N MET A 83 -6.56 -0.13 20.65
CA MET A 83 -6.40 0.77 21.77
C MET A 83 -5.71 0.05 22.94
N PRO A 84 -4.60 0.58 23.48
CA PRO A 84 -3.89 -0.10 24.55
C PRO A 84 -4.78 -0.24 25.79
N PRO A 85 -4.73 -1.36 26.53
CA PRO A 85 -5.63 -1.66 27.65
C PRO A 85 -5.70 -0.59 28.74
N MET A 86 -4.67 0.25 28.85
CA MET A 86 -4.61 1.36 29.80
C MET A 86 -5.61 2.48 29.49
N ALA A 87 -5.98 2.69 28.22
CA ALA A 87 -6.94 3.71 27.81
C ALA A 87 -8.40 3.27 28.07
N LEU A 88 -8.68 1.96 28.06
CA LEU A 88 -10.00 1.41 28.43
C LEU A 88 -10.37 1.74 29.88
N ARG A 89 -9.39 1.69 30.81
CA ARG A 89 -9.61 2.02 32.24
C ARG A 89 -9.98 3.50 32.46
N GLN A 90 -9.46 4.39 31.62
CA GLN A 90 -9.81 5.81 31.69
C GLN A 90 -11.26 6.02 31.24
N ILE A 91 -11.70 5.32 30.19
CA ILE A 91 -13.07 5.40 29.65
C ILE A 91 -14.09 4.84 30.65
N GLU A 92 -13.80 3.71 31.31
CA GLU A 92 -14.65 3.17 32.38
C GLU A 92 -14.85 4.15 33.55
N LYS A 93 -13.82 4.96 33.86
CA LYS A 93 -13.87 5.97 34.91
C LYS A 93 -14.79 7.16 34.58
N TYR A 94 -15.04 7.43 33.29
CA TYR A 94 -15.88 8.54 32.82
C TYR A 94 -17.26 8.10 32.28
N CYS A 95 -17.43 6.84 31.85
CA CYS A 95 -18.71 6.30 31.36
C CYS A 95 -19.66 5.80 32.47
N CYS A 96 -19.24 5.76 33.73
CA CYS A 96 -20.14 5.46 34.85
C CYS A 96 -20.17 6.60 35.88
N PRO A 97 -21.04 7.60 35.71
CA PRO A 97 -21.57 8.38 36.81
C PRO A 97 -22.92 7.78 37.24
N ILE A 98 -22.96 6.52 37.68
CA ILE A 98 -24.08 6.04 38.51
C ILE A 98 -23.48 5.49 39.80
N LYS A 99 -23.15 6.43 40.70
CA LYS A 99 -23.23 6.14 42.14
C LYS A 99 -24.70 6.10 42.55
N LEU A 100 -24.96 5.36 43.63
CA LEU A 100 -26.15 5.34 44.51
C LEU A 100 -27.19 4.28 44.09
N LYS A 101 -27.47 3.21 44.83
CA LYS A 101 -27.44 2.96 46.29
C LYS A 101 -27.06 1.50 46.57
#